data_AF-A0A562BRH1-F1
#
_entry.id   AF-A0A562BRH1-F1
#
_cell.length_a   1.000
_cell.length_b   1.000
_cell.length_c   1.000
_cell.angle_alpha   90.00
_cell.angle_beta   90.00
_cell.angle_gamma   90.00
#
_symmetry.space_group_name_H-M   'P 1'
#
loop_
_entity.id
_entity.type
_entity.pdbx_description
1 polymer ?
#
loop_
_entity_poly.entity_id
_entity_poly.type
_entity_poly.pdbx_seq_one_letter_code
_entity_poly.pdbx_strand_id
1 'polypeptide(L)'
;MPLYNVDVIYRAVIHAADPSAAYDAAMCERRAIDDESREPRYELAGKVLSSADLAHGWTDQDRPHGGNGSSIGELLKHEQCHPDRDTRTIDMFETDSHD
;
A
#
# COMPACT_ATOMS: atom_id res chain seq x y z
N MET A 1 -1.53 10.30 -4.51
CA MET A 1 -2.33 9.69 -3.42
C MET A 1 -1.46 8.61 -2.83
N PRO A 2 -1.08 8.73 -1.55
CA PRO A 2 0.00 7.92 -0.99
C PRO A 2 -0.37 6.45 -0.90
N LEU A 3 0.62 5.59 -1.16
CA LEU A 3 0.51 4.14 -1.03
C LEU A 3 1.04 3.69 0.33
N TYR A 4 0.39 2.68 0.91
CA TYR A 4 0.76 2.11 2.20
C TYR A 4 0.68 0.59 2.18
N ASN A 5 1.61 -0.05 2.87
CA ASN A 5 1.49 -1.47 3.21
C ASN A 5 0.61 -1.60 4.45
N VAL A 6 -0.37 -2.50 4.39
CA VAL A 6 -1.24 -2.86 5.51
C VAL A 6 -1.20 -4.36 5.66
N ASP A 7 -0.81 -4.83 6.84
CA ASP A 7 -0.83 -6.23 7.20
C ASP A 7 -2.21 -6.58 7.79
N VAL A 8 -2.81 -7.63 7.25
CA VAL A 8 -4.06 -8.20 7.76
C VAL A 8 -3.72 -9.51 8.48
N ILE A 9 -3.86 -9.51 9.79
CA ILE A 9 -3.40 -10.58 10.66
C ILE A 9 -4.61 -11.33 11.22
N TYR A 10 -4.72 -12.59 10.84
CA TYR A 10 -5.72 -13.52 11.35
C TYR A 10 -5.12 -14.36 12.47
N ARG A 11 -5.92 -14.63 13.51
CA ARG A 11 -5.52 -15.54 14.59
C ARG A 11 -6.53 -16.66 14.73
N ALA A 12 -6.08 -17.87 14.46
CA ALA A 12 -6.86 -19.08 14.67
C ALA A 12 -6.22 -19.96 15.74
N VAL A 13 -7.05 -20.74 16.44
CA VAL A 13 -6.62 -21.81 17.34
C VAL A 13 -6.88 -23.12 16.63
N ILE A 14 -5.81 -23.87 16.35
CA ILE A 14 -5.87 -25.11 15.60
C ILE A 14 -5.60 -26.28 16.53
N HIS A 15 -6.46 -27.29 16.49
CA HIS A 15 -6.24 -28.55 17.18
C HIS A 15 -5.47 -29.51 16.28
N ALA A 16 -4.24 -29.87 16.65
CA ALA A 16 -3.37 -30.76 15.88
C ALA A 16 -2.44 -31.56 16.80
N ALA A 17 -1.83 -32.62 16.26
CA ALA A 17 -0.93 -33.49 16.99
C ALA A 17 0.43 -32.83 17.30
N ASP A 18 0.90 -31.96 16.42
CA ASP A 18 2.20 -31.29 16.52
C ASP A 18 2.19 -29.93 15.77
N PRO A 19 3.23 -29.09 15.93
CA PRO A 19 3.28 -27.77 15.31
C PRO A 19 3.27 -27.77 13.78
N SER A 20 3.86 -28.78 13.13
CA SER A 20 3.87 -28.88 11.67
C SER A 20 2.47 -29.21 11.16
N ALA A 21 1.80 -30.18 11.79
CA ALA A 21 0.40 -30.51 11.49
C ALA A 21 -0.54 -29.32 11.74
N ALA A 22 -0.29 -28.51 12.77
CA ALA A 22 -1.07 -27.28 13.02
C ALA A 22 -0.90 -26.26 11.89
N TYR A 23 0.33 -26.07 11.39
CA TYR A 23 0.62 -25.15 10.30
C TYR A 23 -0.01 -25.62 8.98
N ASP A 24 0.12 -26.90 8.65
CA ASP A 24 -0.46 -27.47 7.44
C ASP A 24 -2.00 -27.39 7.47
N ALA A 25 -2.62 -27.69 8.61
CA ALA A 25 -4.06 -27.51 8.80
C ALA A 25 -4.48 -26.04 8.65
N ALA A 26 -3.72 -25.09 9.19
CA ALA A 26 -4.00 -23.66 9.02
C ALA A 26 -3.93 -23.22 7.54
N MET A 27 -2.98 -23.77 6.77
CA MET A 27 -2.86 -23.49 5.34
C MET A 27 -4.04 -24.06 4.54
N CYS A 28 -4.48 -25.28 4.86
CA CYS A 28 -5.65 -25.90 4.24
C CYS A 28 -6.96 -25.17 4.57
N GLU A 29 -7.12 -24.77 5.83
CA GLU A 29 -8.34 -24.11 6.35
C GLU A 29 -8.31 -22.58 6.22
N ARG A 30 -7.37 -22.00 5.46
CA ARG A 30 -7.18 -20.54 5.36
C ARG A 30 -8.47 -19.78 5.06
N ARG A 31 -9.33 -20.32 4.17
CA ARG A 31 -10.62 -19.69 3.85
C ARG A 31 -11.59 -19.71 5.03
N ALA A 32 -11.68 -20.84 5.74
CA ALA A 32 -12.52 -20.94 6.93
C ALA A 32 -12.03 -19.98 8.03
N ILE A 33 -10.71 -19.85 8.19
CA ILE A 33 -10.12 -18.89 9.13
C ILE A 33 -10.48 -17.45 8.77
N ASP A 34 -10.44 -17.08 7.48
CA ASP A 34 -10.82 -15.75 7.00
C ASP A 34 -12.31 -15.47 7.26
N ASP A 35 -13.19 -16.45 6.94
CA ASP A 35 -14.64 -16.32 7.10
C ASP A 35 -15.08 -16.32 8.59
N GLU A 36 -14.45 -17.14 9.44
CA GLU A 36 -14.80 -17.26 10.86
C GLU A 36 -14.18 -16.15 11.73
N SER A 37 -13.03 -15.62 11.33
CA SER A 37 -12.36 -14.54 12.05
C SER A 37 -13.11 -13.23 11.85
N ARG A 38 -14.09 -12.99 12.72
CA ARG A 38 -14.96 -11.80 12.65
C ARG A 38 -14.22 -10.47 12.85
N GLU A 39 -13.02 -10.50 13.42
CA GLU A 39 -12.22 -9.30 13.74
C GLU A 39 -10.72 -9.54 13.43
N PRO A 40 -10.31 -9.52 12.16
CA PRO A 40 -8.89 -9.50 11.84
C PRO A 40 -8.24 -8.23 12.38
N ARG A 41 -6.96 -8.34 12.75
CA ARG A 41 -6.17 -7.17 13.14
C ARG A 41 -5.55 -6.54 11.89
N TYR A 42 -5.63 -5.22 11.81
CA TYR A 42 -5.03 -4.44 10.75
C TYR A 42 -3.86 -3.64 11.31
N GLU A 43 -2.68 -3.79 10.71
CA GLU A 43 -1.47 -3.10 11.14
C GLU A 43 -0.89 -2.33 9.96
N LEU A 44 -0.59 -1.04 10.18
CA LEU A 44 0.04 -0.20 9.16
C LEU A 44 1.55 -0.53 9.13
N ALA A 45 1.97 -1.28 8.11
CA ALA A 45 3.35 -1.73 7.97
C ALA A 45 4.29 -0.66 7.41
N GLY A 46 3.75 0.40 6.79
CA GLY A 46 4.53 1.57 6.39
C GLY A 46 4.01 2.24 5.12
N LYS A 47 4.65 3.36 4.76
CA LYS A 47 4.40 4.06 3.50
C LYS A 47 5.29 3.48 2.39
N VAL A 48 4.71 3.27 1.22
CA VAL A 48 5.45 2.82 0.01
C VAL A 48 5.89 4.06 -0.76
N LEU A 49 7.20 4.28 -0.85
CA LEU A 49 7.81 5.40 -1.58
C LEU A 49 8.47 4.96 -2.89
N SER A 50 8.84 3.68 -2.95
CA SER A 50 9.49 3.03 -4.07
C SER A 50 9.11 1.55 -4.16
N SER A 51 9.39 0.91 -5.29
CA SER A 51 9.16 -0.53 -5.46
C SER A 51 9.96 -1.38 -4.46
N ALA A 52 11.05 -0.87 -3.89
CA ALA A 52 11.84 -1.56 -2.87
C ALA A 52 11.12 -1.62 -1.51
N ASP A 53 10.11 -0.78 -1.29
CA ASP A 53 9.31 -0.77 -0.06
C ASP A 53 8.14 -1.77 -0.11
N LEU A 54 7.96 -2.47 -1.24
CA LEU A 54 6.91 -3.48 -1.39
C LEU A 54 7.30 -4.76 -0.64
N ALA A 55 6.38 -5.27 0.18
CA ALA A 55 6.58 -6.46 0.99
C ALA A 55 5.80 -7.67 0.45
N HIS A 56 6.07 -8.86 0.97
CA HIS A 56 5.23 -10.06 0.81
C HIS A 56 4.89 -10.46 -0.65
N GLY A 57 5.81 -10.22 -1.58
CA GLY A 57 5.66 -10.64 -2.98
C GLY A 57 4.92 -9.66 -3.88
N TRP A 58 4.59 -8.46 -3.38
CA TRP A 58 4.06 -7.37 -4.19
C TRP A 58 5.14 -6.79 -5.10
N THR A 59 4.73 -6.42 -6.32
CA THR A 59 5.58 -5.86 -7.35
C THR A 59 4.98 -4.58 -7.92
N ASP A 60 5.76 -3.84 -8.70
CA ASP A 60 5.32 -2.59 -9.31
C ASP A 60 4.26 -2.78 -10.41
N GLN A 61 4.09 -4.01 -10.90
CA GLN A 61 3.07 -4.37 -11.89
C GLN A 61 1.71 -4.68 -11.26
N ASP A 62 1.67 -4.93 -9.95
CA ASP A 62 0.44 -5.26 -9.25
C ASP A 62 -0.45 -4.03 -9.09
N ARG A 63 -1.76 -4.27 -8.92
CA ARG A 63 -2.76 -3.22 -8.72
C ARG A 63 -3.10 -3.11 -7.24
N PRO A 64 -2.95 -1.95 -6.61
CA PRO A 64 -3.29 -1.80 -5.21
C PRO A 64 -4.81 -1.85 -5.02
N HIS A 65 -5.23 -2.41 -3.89
CA HIS A 65 -6.64 -2.39 -3.48
C HIS A 65 -7.11 -0.95 -3.24
N GLY A 66 -8.33 -0.62 -3.68
CA GLY A 66 -8.88 0.74 -3.58
C GLY A 66 -8.23 1.77 -4.53
N GLY A 67 -7.33 1.34 -5.42
CA GLY A 67 -6.75 2.18 -6.46
C GLY A 67 -7.74 2.52 -7.58
N ASN A 68 -7.30 3.39 -8.49
CA ASN A 68 -8.04 3.83 -9.68
C ASN A 68 -7.87 2.90 -10.90
N GLY A 69 -7.35 1.69 -10.71
CA GLY A 69 -7.05 0.73 -11.78
C GLY A 69 -5.63 0.80 -12.35
N SER A 70 -4.84 1.81 -11.98
CA SER A 70 -3.40 1.89 -12.28
C SER A 70 -2.57 0.89 -11.47
N SER A 71 -1.39 0.54 -11.98
CA SER A 71 -0.43 -0.28 -11.23
C SER A 71 0.26 0.52 -10.14
N ILE A 72 0.86 -0.18 -9.18
CA ILE A 72 1.67 0.43 -8.10
C ILE A 72 2.78 1.31 -8.69
N GLY A 73 3.50 0.82 -9.70
CA GLY A 73 4.59 1.56 -10.33
C GLY A 73 4.15 2.84 -11.02
N GLU A 74 2.97 2.84 -11.68
CA GLU A 74 2.39 4.05 -12.25
C GLU A 74 2.05 5.08 -11.17
N LEU A 75 1.43 4.62 -10.09
CA LEU A 75 1.03 5.48 -8.97
C LEU A 75 2.24 6.10 -8.27
N LEU A 76 3.33 5.34 -8.08
CA LEU A 76 4.58 5.85 -7.50
C LEU A 76 5.25 6.91 -8.40
N LYS A 77 5.23 6.73 -9.72
CA LYS A 77 5.73 7.75 -10.66
C LYS A 77 4.89 9.03 -10.60
N HIS A 78 3.57 8.90 -10.51
CA HIS A 78 2.68 10.05 -10.35
C HIS A 78 2.92 10.81 -9.05
N GLU A 79 3.18 10.12 -7.94
CA GLU A 79 3.53 10.76 -6.66
C GLU A 79 4.83 11.56 -6.76
N GLN A 80 5.84 11.02 -7.44
CA GLN A 80 7.13 11.70 -7.66
C GLN A 80 7.01 12.86 -8.66
N CYS A 81 6.04 12.79 -9.58
CA CYS A 81 5.74 13.81 -10.58
C CYS A 81 4.79 14.92 -10.09
N HIS A 82 4.53 15.05 -8.78
CA HIS A 82 4.08 16.32 -8.24
C HIS A 82 5.32 17.18 -7.99
N PRO A 83 5.76 18.02 -8.96
CA PRO A 83 6.71 19.06 -8.60
C PRO A 83 6.07 19.87 -7.50
N ASP A 84 6.85 20.10 -6.45
CA ASP A 84 6.62 21.23 -5.56
C ASP A 84 6.27 22.41 -6.48
N ARG A 85 5.04 22.92 -6.39
CA ARG A 85 4.67 24.12 -7.15
C ARG A 85 5.49 25.22 -6.50
N ASP A 86 6.68 25.41 -7.03
CA ASP A 86 7.57 26.51 -6.67
C ASP A 86 6.76 27.77 -6.95
N THR A 87 6.20 28.36 -5.89
CA THR A 87 5.34 29.54 -5.92
C THR A 87 6.15 30.81 -6.24
N ARG A 88 7.34 30.64 -6.83
CA ARG A 88 8.32 31.70 -7.09
C ARG A 88 8.47 32.07 -8.56
N THR A 89 7.62 31.60 -9.45
CA THR A 89 7.65 32.03 -10.85
C THR A 89 6.92 33.37 -11.03
N ILE A 90 7.69 34.44 -10.74
CA ILE A 90 7.82 35.67 -11.53
C ILE A 90 6.57 36.56 -11.64
N ASP A 91 6.44 37.50 -10.72
CA ASP A 91 5.81 38.80 -10.98
C ASP A 91 6.90 39.77 -11.50
N MET A 92 7.27 39.61 -12.77
CA MET A 92 8.02 40.63 -13.52
C MET A 92 7.14 41.11 -14.68
N PHE A 93 5.97 41.64 -14.35
CA PHE A 93 5.25 42.52 -15.27
C PHE A 93 5.85 43.91 -15.13
N GLU A 94 6.49 44.34 -16.21
CA GLU A 94 6.91 45.70 -16.48
C GLU A 94 5.77 46.68 -16.14
N THR A 95 5.96 47.53 -15.14
CA THR A 95 5.26 48.83 -15.12
C THR A 95 6.10 49.81 -15.92
N ASP A 96 5.90 49.74 -17.23
CA ASP A 96 6.06 50.89 -18.09
C ASP A 96 4.92 51.90 -17.78
N SER A 97 5.21 53.19 -17.98
CA SER A 97 4.29 54.35 -17.94
C SER A 97 3.90 54.95 -16.57
N HIS A 98 4.30 56.20 -16.28
CA HIS A 98 3.50 57.41 -16.65
C HIS A 98 4.13 58.73 -16.15
N ASP A 99 4.10 59.71 -17.07
CA ASP A 99 4.20 61.19 -16.97
C ASP A 99 5.47 61.88 -16.41
#